data_AF-A0AA88TT94-F1
#
_entry.id   AF-A0AA88TT94-F1
#
_cell.length_a   1.000
_cell.length_b   1.000
_cell.length_c   1.000
_cell.angle_alpha   90.00
_cell.angle_beta   90.00
_cell.angle_gamma   90.00
#
_symmetry.space_group_name_H-M   'P 1'
#
loop_
_entity.id
_entity.type
_entity.pdbx_description
1 polymer ?
#
loop_
_entity_poly.entity_id
_entity_poly.type
_entity_poly.pdbx_seq_one_letter_code
_entity_poly.pdbx_strand_id
1 'polypeptide(L)'
;MSRTPDARARDTQTKQIQDSITSVEKHFGDLCQLFAAYVRKTARLRDKADLLVKEVNLYADTETPNLKNGLKNFADQLAKIQDYRQAEVERLEVKVIEPLKAYGNIVKTKREDLKLTQTARNRESKQMQQLEKMRQRNPSDRQIISQVGLVCNEL
;
A
#
# COMPACT_ATOMS: atom_id res chain seq x y z
N MET A 1 32.44 3.63 25.42
CA MET A 1 31.93 4.56 24.39
C MET A 1 30.42 4.65 24.50
N SER A 2 29.89 5.63 25.24
CA SER A 2 28.46 5.85 25.38
C SER A 2 27.91 6.52 24.13
N ARG A 3 27.05 5.83 23.35
CA ARG A 3 26.25 6.49 22.31
C ARG A 3 25.55 7.70 22.93
N THR A 4 25.69 8.86 22.31
CA THR A 4 25.00 10.09 22.73
C THR A 4 23.49 9.80 22.86
N PRO A 5 22.78 10.35 23.87
CA PRO A 5 21.34 10.08 24.09
C PRO A 5 20.49 10.28 22.82
N ASP A 6 20.88 11.28 22.03
CA ASP A 6 20.27 11.67 20.76
C ASP A 6 20.43 10.61 19.64
N ALA A 7 21.53 9.84 19.63
CA ALA A 7 21.70 8.73 18.70
C ALA A 7 20.74 7.56 19.01
N ARG A 8 20.57 7.23 20.31
CA ARG A 8 19.65 6.16 20.76
C ARG A 8 18.18 6.51 20.54
N ALA A 9 17.79 7.77 20.77
CA ALA A 9 16.45 8.26 20.48
C ALA A 9 16.10 8.12 18.99
N ARG A 10 17.03 8.51 18.10
CA ARG A 10 16.84 8.38 16.66
C ARG A 10 16.78 6.93 16.17
N ASP A 11 17.61 6.03 16.70
CA ASP A 11 17.55 4.59 16.35
C ASP A 11 16.19 3.98 16.73
N THR A 12 15.67 4.37 17.90
CA THR A 12 14.35 3.93 18.38
C THR A 12 13.24 4.43 17.46
N GLN A 13 13.31 5.69 17.04
CA GLN A 13 12.36 6.29 16.09
C GLN A 13 12.40 5.58 14.73
N THR A 14 13.58 5.30 14.18
CA THR A 14 13.71 4.56 12.90
C THR A 14 13.10 3.18 13.00
N LYS A 15 13.33 2.47 14.11
CA LYS A 15 12.70 1.16 14.35
C LYS A 15 11.17 1.25 14.40
N GLN A 16 10.63 2.22 15.13
CA GLN A 16 9.17 2.46 15.18
C GLN A 16 8.57 2.74 13.80
N ILE A 17 9.26 3.53 12.97
CA ILE A 17 8.81 3.79 11.59
C ILE A 17 8.85 2.51 10.77
N GLN A 18 9.91 1.70 10.86
CA GLN A 18 10.02 0.43 10.14
C GLN A 18 8.91 -0.55 10.54
N ASP A 19 8.63 -0.67 11.84
CA ASP A 19 7.57 -1.53 12.37
C ASP A 19 6.20 -1.05 11.90
N SER A 20 5.98 0.26 11.87
CA SER A 20 4.74 0.87 11.36
C SER A 20 4.53 0.60 9.87
N ILE A 21 5.56 0.80 9.05
CA ILE A 21 5.53 0.49 7.60
C ILE A 21 5.18 -0.97 7.38
N THR A 22 5.86 -1.87 8.09
CA THR A 22 5.65 -3.32 7.98
C THR A 22 4.23 -3.72 8.38
N SER A 23 3.73 -3.14 9.48
CA SER A 23 2.37 -3.38 9.95
C SER A 23 1.33 -2.91 8.94
N VAL A 24 1.45 -1.67 8.44
CA VAL A 24 0.51 -1.11 7.45
C VAL A 24 0.52 -1.93 6.17
N GLU A 25 1.70 -2.30 5.66
CA GLU A 25 1.83 -3.11 4.44
C GLU A 25 1.08 -4.44 4.55
N LYS A 26 1.25 -5.14 5.68
CA LYS A 26 0.60 -6.41 5.93
C LYS A 26 -0.92 -6.24 5.96
N HIS A 27 -1.42 -5.37 6.84
CA HIS A 27 -2.87 -5.23 7.04
C HIS A 27 -3.57 -4.70 5.78
N PHE A 28 -2.97 -3.77 5.04
CA PHE A 28 -3.55 -3.26 3.81
C PHE A 28 -3.50 -4.31 2.70
N GLY A 29 -2.44 -5.13 2.64
CA GLY A 29 -2.37 -6.29 1.75
C GLY A 29 -3.49 -7.29 2.04
N ASP A 30 -3.69 -7.66 3.30
CA ASP A 30 -4.74 -8.59 3.74
C ASP A 30 -6.14 -8.04 3.42
N LEU A 31 -6.39 -6.76 3.72
CA LEU A 31 -7.65 -6.08 3.39
C LEU A 31 -7.88 -6.05 1.87
N CYS A 32 -6.87 -5.70 1.07
CA CYS A 32 -6.99 -5.66 -0.38
C CYS A 32 -7.37 -7.05 -0.94
N GLN A 33 -6.78 -8.12 -0.42
CA GLN A 33 -7.13 -9.49 -0.82
C GLN A 33 -8.57 -9.85 -0.43
N LEU A 34 -8.99 -9.48 0.78
CA LEU A 34 -10.35 -9.74 1.28
C LEU A 34 -11.40 -9.02 0.43
N PHE A 35 -11.22 -7.72 0.18
CA PHE A 35 -12.12 -6.94 -0.65
C PHE A 35 -12.13 -7.45 -2.09
N ALA A 36 -10.97 -7.79 -2.67
CA ALA A 36 -10.92 -8.34 -4.02
C ALA A 36 -11.67 -9.69 -4.11
N ALA A 37 -11.60 -10.51 -3.06
CA ALA A 37 -12.37 -11.75 -2.98
C ALA A 37 -13.88 -11.48 -2.87
N TYR A 38 -14.29 -10.46 -2.11
CA TYR A 38 -15.68 -10.02 -2.03
C TYR A 38 -16.21 -9.57 -3.40
N VAL A 39 -15.50 -8.67 -4.09
CA VAL A 39 -15.87 -8.19 -5.43
C VAL A 39 -16.02 -9.35 -6.43
N ARG A 40 -15.08 -10.29 -6.43
CA ARG A 40 -15.18 -11.51 -7.27
C ARG A 40 -16.40 -12.36 -6.93
N LYS A 41 -16.78 -12.48 -5.66
CA LYS A 41 -18.01 -13.21 -5.26
C LYS A 41 -19.26 -12.48 -5.77
N THR A 42 -19.30 -11.15 -5.66
CA THR A 42 -20.40 -10.34 -6.19
C THR A 42 -20.51 -10.50 -7.70
N ALA A 43 -19.40 -10.43 -8.44
CA ALA A 43 -19.39 -10.67 -9.89
C ALA A 43 -19.87 -12.09 -10.25
N ARG A 44 -19.40 -13.13 -9.55
CA ARG A 44 -19.85 -14.51 -9.79
C ARG A 44 -21.33 -14.72 -9.53
N LEU A 45 -21.88 -14.05 -8.52
CA LEU A 45 -23.31 -14.11 -8.28
C LEU A 45 -24.06 -13.50 -9.48
N ARG A 46 -23.49 -12.49 -10.19
CA ARG A 46 -24.12 -11.82 -11.36
C ARG A 46 -24.18 -12.79 -12.52
N ASP A 47 -23.06 -13.46 -12.79
CA ASP A 47 -23.00 -14.56 -13.75
C ASP A 47 -24.09 -15.61 -13.52
N LYS A 48 -24.35 -15.96 -12.25
CA LYS A 48 -25.42 -16.92 -11.91
C LYS A 48 -26.81 -16.38 -12.20
N ALA A 49 -27.06 -15.10 -11.96
CA ALA A 49 -28.34 -14.50 -12.30
C ALA A 49 -28.53 -14.37 -13.82
N ASP A 50 -27.48 -14.12 -14.59
CA ASP A 50 -27.53 -14.12 -16.06
C ASP A 50 -27.95 -15.51 -16.59
N LEU A 51 -27.45 -16.59 -15.98
CA LEU A 51 -27.90 -17.95 -16.29
C LEU A 51 -29.39 -18.16 -15.96
N LEU A 52 -29.87 -17.66 -14.82
CA LEU A 52 -31.29 -17.74 -14.47
C LEU A 52 -32.17 -17.00 -15.48
N VAL A 53 -31.77 -15.78 -15.88
CA VAL A 53 -32.47 -15.01 -16.91
C VAL A 53 -32.54 -15.81 -18.22
N LYS A 54 -31.44 -16.46 -18.61
CA LYS A 54 -31.41 -17.30 -19.81
C LYS A 54 -32.36 -18.49 -19.71
N GLU A 55 -32.33 -19.25 -18.62
CA GLU A 55 -33.19 -20.42 -18.44
C GLU A 55 -34.68 -20.06 -18.40
N VAL A 56 -35.03 -18.94 -17.73
CA VAL A 56 -36.42 -18.43 -17.75
C VAL A 56 -36.85 -18.08 -19.17
N ASN A 57 -35.99 -17.42 -19.95
CA ASN A 57 -36.30 -17.07 -21.33
C ASN A 57 -36.48 -18.30 -22.22
N LEU A 58 -35.63 -19.32 -22.06
CA LEU A 58 -35.76 -20.59 -22.79
C LEU A 58 -37.08 -21.29 -22.47
N TYR A 59 -37.46 -21.35 -21.20
CA TYR A 59 -38.74 -21.92 -20.80
C TYR A 59 -39.93 -21.08 -21.30
N ALA A 60 -39.83 -19.75 -21.25
CA ALA A 60 -40.86 -18.86 -21.78
C ALA A 60 -41.18 -19.14 -23.24
N ASP A 61 -40.18 -19.53 -24.04
CA ASP A 61 -40.37 -19.82 -25.46
C ASP A 61 -41.14 -21.12 -25.72
N THR A 62 -41.30 -22.02 -24.74
CA THR A 62 -42.11 -23.25 -24.84
C THR A 62 -43.56 -23.08 -24.41
N GLU A 63 -43.92 -21.92 -23.85
CA GLU A 63 -45.20 -21.69 -23.20
C GLU A 63 -46.23 -20.94 -24.08
N THR A 64 -47.49 -20.96 -23.63
CA THR A 64 -48.57 -20.20 -24.27
C THR A 64 -48.29 -18.69 -24.31
N PRO A 65 -48.82 -17.92 -25.28
CA PRO A 65 -48.44 -16.51 -25.47
C PRO A 65 -48.55 -15.63 -24.22
N ASN A 66 -49.61 -15.82 -23.42
CA ASN A 66 -49.81 -15.03 -22.19
C ASN A 66 -48.74 -15.36 -21.13
N LEU A 67 -48.45 -16.65 -20.91
CA LEU A 67 -47.44 -17.07 -19.94
C LEU A 67 -46.03 -16.71 -20.42
N LYS A 68 -45.74 -16.90 -21.71
CA LYS A 68 -44.50 -16.46 -22.35
C LYS A 68 -44.21 -14.98 -22.09
N ASN A 69 -45.20 -14.11 -22.32
CA ASN A 69 -45.04 -12.67 -22.07
C ASN A 69 -44.78 -12.38 -20.58
N GLY A 70 -45.48 -13.06 -19.66
CA GLY A 70 -45.25 -12.94 -18.23
C GLY A 70 -43.84 -13.34 -17.81
N LEU A 71 -43.33 -14.47 -18.31
CA LEU A 71 -41.99 -14.97 -18.01
C LEU A 71 -40.90 -14.08 -18.60
N LYS A 72 -41.07 -13.56 -19.83
CA LYS A 72 -40.11 -12.61 -20.42
C LYS A 72 -40.04 -11.31 -19.60
N ASN A 73 -41.20 -10.76 -19.22
CA ASN A 73 -41.23 -9.58 -18.35
C ASN A 73 -40.54 -9.86 -16.99
N PHE A 74 -40.75 -11.04 -16.41
CA PHE A 74 -40.07 -11.44 -15.17
C PHE A 74 -38.54 -11.54 -15.35
N ALA A 75 -38.08 -12.18 -16.43
CA ALA A 75 -36.66 -12.29 -16.76
C ALA A 75 -36.02 -10.91 -16.98
N ASP A 76 -36.71 -9.99 -17.65
CA ASP A 76 -36.24 -8.62 -17.88
C ASP A 76 -36.09 -7.83 -16.57
N GLN A 77 -36.99 -8.01 -15.61
CA GLN A 77 -36.83 -7.38 -14.29
C GLN A 77 -35.61 -7.94 -13.55
N LEU A 78 -35.39 -9.26 -13.60
CA LEU A 78 -34.21 -9.87 -13.00
C LEU A 78 -32.91 -9.40 -13.67
N ALA A 79 -32.91 -9.24 -15.00
CA ALA A 79 -31.78 -8.71 -15.76
C ALA A 79 -31.41 -7.29 -15.33
N LYS A 80 -32.40 -6.39 -15.17
CA LYS A 80 -32.17 -5.02 -14.66
C LYS A 80 -31.54 -5.00 -13.28
N ILE A 81 -31.93 -5.93 -12.40
CA ILE A 81 -31.28 -6.08 -11.09
C ILE A 81 -29.79 -6.43 -11.25
N GLN A 82 -29.41 -7.19 -12.28
CA GLN A 82 -28.02 -7.53 -12.55
C GLN A 82 -27.22 -6.38 -13.14
N ASP A 83 -27.83 -5.49 -13.91
CA ASP A 83 -27.18 -4.25 -14.38
C ASP A 83 -26.74 -3.38 -13.18
N TYR A 84 -27.59 -3.24 -12.16
CA TYR A 84 -27.21 -2.54 -10.93
C TYR A 84 -26.05 -3.23 -10.21
N ARG A 85 -26.02 -4.56 -10.25
CA ARG A 85 -24.95 -5.33 -9.62
C ARG A 85 -23.64 -5.28 -10.38
N GLN A 86 -23.70 -5.17 -11.71
CA GLN A 86 -22.53 -4.88 -12.52
C GLN A 86 -21.95 -3.51 -12.17
N ALA A 87 -22.80 -2.49 -12.05
CA ALA A 87 -22.39 -1.17 -11.59
C ALA A 87 -21.81 -1.20 -10.15
N GLU A 88 -22.37 -2.02 -9.26
CA GLU A 88 -21.81 -2.25 -7.92
C GLU A 88 -20.39 -2.85 -8.00
N VAL A 89 -20.18 -3.90 -8.80
CA VAL A 89 -18.87 -4.54 -8.99
C VAL A 89 -17.83 -3.53 -9.50
N GLU A 90 -18.16 -2.76 -10.54
CA GLU A 90 -17.28 -1.74 -11.10
C GLU A 90 -16.96 -0.65 -10.07
N ARG A 91 -17.97 -0.21 -9.32
CA ARG A 91 -17.79 0.81 -8.29
C ARG A 91 -16.94 0.30 -7.13
N LEU A 92 -17.09 -0.97 -6.72
CA LEU A 92 -16.24 -1.57 -5.70
C LEU A 92 -14.78 -1.64 -6.17
N GLU A 93 -14.52 -2.04 -7.41
CA GLU A 93 -13.16 -2.08 -7.94
C GLU A 93 -12.53 -0.67 -7.92
N VAL A 94 -13.22 0.33 -8.48
CA VAL A 94 -12.69 1.69 -8.60
C VAL A 94 -12.60 2.44 -7.27
N LYS A 95 -13.59 2.27 -6.38
CA LYS A 95 -13.72 3.10 -5.17
C LYS A 95 -13.18 2.42 -3.91
N VAL A 96 -12.98 1.10 -3.92
CA VAL A 96 -12.49 0.35 -2.75
C VAL A 96 -11.15 -0.31 -3.06
N ILE A 97 -11.05 -1.06 -4.16
CA ILE A 97 -9.84 -1.82 -4.48
C ILE A 97 -8.71 -0.92 -4.95
N GLU A 98 -8.95 -0.04 -5.92
CA GLU A 98 -7.89 0.82 -6.47
C GLU A 98 -7.23 1.73 -5.41
N PRO A 99 -7.96 2.37 -4.48
CA PRO A 99 -7.33 3.11 -3.38
C PRO A 99 -6.41 2.23 -2.51
N LEU A 100 -6.84 1.01 -2.18
CA LEU A 100 -6.02 0.08 -1.38
C LEU A 100 -4.75 -0.36 -2.14
N LYS A 101 -4.87 -0.63 -3.45
CA LYS A 101 -3.71 -0.95 -4.31
C LYS A 101 -2.73 0.22 -4.37
N ALA A 102 -3.22 1.45 -4.52
CA ALA A 102 -2.37 2.65 -4.56
C ALA A 102 -1.57 2.85 -3.26
N TYR A 103 -2.15 2.51 -2.10
CA TYR A 103 -1.43 2.52 -0.83
C TYR A 103 -0.25 1.54 -0.80
N GLY A 104 -0.35 0.39 -1.48
CA GLY A 104 0.77 -0.54 -1.63
C GLY A 104 2.01 0.12 -2.25
N ASN A 105 1.80 0.96 -3.26
CA ASN A 105 2.89 1.74 -3.88
C ASN A 105 3.47 2.78 -2.91
N ILE A 106 2.62 3.49 -2.18
CA ILE A 106 3.05 4.49 -1.19
C ILE A 106 3.93 3.84 -0.12
N VAL A 107 3.48 2.72 0.44
CA VAL A 107 4.21 1.99 1.50
C VAL A 107 5.55 1.47 0.97
N LYS A 108 5.59 0.97 -0.27
CA LYS A 108 6.83 0.56 -0.93
C LYS A 108 7.82 1.72 -1.06
N THR A 109 7.38 2.88 -1.56
CA THR A 109 8.24 4.08 -1.66
C THR A 109 8.76 4.49 -0.29
N LYS A 110 7.91 4.53 0.74
CA LYS A 110 8.34 4.89 2.10
C LYS A 110 9.36 3.91 2.68
N ARG A 111 9.23 2.62 2.37
CA ARG A 111 10.20 1.59 2.75
C ARG A 111 11.56 1.82 2.07
N GLU A 112 11.55 2.16 0.78
CA GLU A 112 12.76 2.47 0.01
C GLU A 112 13.46 3.72 0.54
N ASP A 113 12.72 4.80 0.78
CA ASP A 113 13.24 6.05 1.37
C ASP A 113 13.90 5.83 2.74
N LEU A 114 13.25 5.03 3.59
CA LEU A 114 13.78 4.69 4.91
C LEU A 114 15.10 3.91 4.79
N LYS A 115 15.18 2.96 3.85
CA LYS A 115 16.39 2.19 3.57
C LYS A 115 17.53 3.08 3.06
N LEU A 116 17.24 4.03 2.18
CA LEU A 116 18.22 5.01 1.68
C LEU A 116 18.74 5.88 2.83
N THR A 117 17.84 6.42 3.66
CA THR A 117 18.17 7.22 4.84
C THR A 117 19.07 6.45 5.80
N GLN A 118 18.74 5.19 6.09
CA GLN A 118 19.55 4.33 6.97
C GLN A 118 20.93 4.04 6.38
N THR A 119 21.02 3.88 5.05
CA THR A 119 22.30 3.63 4.37
C THR A 119 23.22 4.85 4.43
N ALA A 120 22.68 6.05 4.18
CA ALA A 120 23.41 7.31 4.31
C ALA A 120 23.93 7.51 5.75
N ARG A 121 23.06 7.32 6.75
CA ARG A 121 23.41 7.35 8.18
C ARG A 121 24.55 6.38 8.53
N ASN A 122 24.48 5.15 8.05
CA ASN A 122 25.51 4.15 8.32
C ASN A 122 26.86 4.54 7.71
N ARG A 123 26.87 5.25 6.58
CA ARG A 123 28.10 5.80 5.98
C ARG A 123 28.67 6.95 6.81
N GLU A 124 27.84 7.91 7.20
CA GLU A 124 28.25 9.03 8.07
C GLU A 124 28.81 8.55 9.41
N SER A 125 28.14 7.57 10.04
CA SER A 125 28.61 7.00 11.31
C SER A 125 29.98 6.33 11.17
N LYS A 126 30.24 5.62 10.07
CA LYS A 126 31.56 5.03 9.79
C LYS A 126 32.62 6.11 9.54
N GLN A 127 32.30 7.16 8.78
CA GLN A 127 33.22 8.28 8.55
C GLN A 127 33.56 9.00 9.85
N MET A 128 32.58 9.24 10.72
CA MET A 128 32.77 9.86 12.03
C MET A 128 33.67 9.02 12.94
N GLN A 129 33.46 7.70 12.98
CA GLN A 129 34.34 6.79 13.73
C GLN A 129 35.78 6.78 13.18
N GLN A 130 35.96 6.88 11.87
CA GLN A 130 37.29 6.98 11.25
C GLN A 130 37.97 8.31 11.62
N LEU A 131 37.24 9.43 11.56
CA LEU A 131 37.72 10.76 11.97
C LEU A 131 38.14 10.78 13.44
N GLU A 132 37.35 10.19 14.34
CA GLU A 132 37.70 10.08 15.76
C GLU A 132 38.98 9.26 15.98
N LYS A 133 39.14 8.14 15.27
CA LYS A 133 40.36 7.33 15.34
C LYS A 133 41.60 8.07 14.83
N MET A 134 41.47 8.85 13.75
CA MET A 134 42.57 9.68 13.24
C MET A 134 42.95 10.77 14.24
N ARG A 135 41.96 11.48 14.82
CA ARG A 135 42.18 12.49 15.86
C ARG A 135 42.86 11.94 17.12
N GLN A 136 42.63 10.68 17.47
CA GLN A 136 43.28 10.04 18.62
C GLN A 136 44.72 9.58 18.34
N ARG A 137 45.07 9.31 17.08
CA ARG A 137 46.42 8.88 16.68
C ARG A 137 47.42 10.02 16.50
N ASN A 138 46.97 11.23 16.14
CA ASN A 138 47.82 12.40 15.95
C ASN A 138 47.36 13.60 16.80
N PRO A 139 48.04 13.92 17.92
CA PRO A 139 47.71 15.08 18.77
C PRO A 139 47.90 16.44 18.09
N SER A 140 48.79 16.54 17.10
CA SER A 140 49.10 17.78 16.38
C SER A 140 48.03 18.20 15.36
N ASP A 141 47.28 17.25 14.79
CA ASP A 141 46.16 17.52 13.88
C ASP A 141 44.96 18.19 14.59
N ARG A 142 44.96 18.16 15.93
CA ARG A 142 43.97 18.82 16.77
C ARG A 142 44.03 20.35 16.67
N GLN A 143 45.24 20.92 16.49
CA GLN A 143 45.46 22.37 16.39
C GLN A 143 45.11 22.91 14.99
N ILE A 144 45.40 22.14 13.94
CA ILE A 144 45.16 22.55 12.54
C ILE A 144 43.66 22.63 12.26
N ILE A 145 42.86 21.65 12.74
CA ILE A 145 41.40 21.66 12.52
C ILE A 145 40.70 22.76 13.35
N SER A 146 41.19 23.10 14.55
CA SER A 146 40.65 24.23 15.32
C SER A 146 40.93 25.58 14.68
N GLN A 147 42.05 25.72 13.95
CA GLN A 147 42.38 26.96 13.26
C GLN A 147 41.54 27.15 11.99
N VAL A 148 41.28 26.09 11.23
CA VAL A 148 40.42 26.18 10.02
C VAL A 148 38.96 26.52 10.37
N GLY A 149 38.45 26.05 11.50
CA GLY A 149 37.10 26.43 11.97
C GLY A 149 36.96 27.88 12.43
N LEU A 150 38.05 28.53 12.87
CA LEU A 150 38.05 29.95 13.24
C LEU A 150 38.16 30.86 12.01
N VAL A 151 38.95 30.47 11.01
CA VAL A 151 39.13 31.25 9.76
C VAL A 151 37.83 31.33 8.94
N CYS A 152 36.95 30.32 8.99
CA CYS A 152 35.64 30.38 8.34
C CYS A 152 34.57 31.20 9.08
N ASN A 153 34.85 31.70 10.29
CA ASN A 153 33.94 32.56 11.05
C ASN A 153 34.32 34.06 10.97
N GLU A 154 35.40 34.38 10.26
CA GLU A 154 35.90 35.75 10.04
C GLU A 154 35.85 36.19 8.55
N LEU A 155 35.13 35.45 7.71
CA LEU A 155 34.73 35.81 6.34
C LEU A 155 33.20 35.76 6.22
#